data_AF-A0A0J9WA26-F1
#
_entry.id   AF-A0A0J9WA26-F1
#
_cell.length_a   1.000
_cell.length_b   1.000
_cell.length_c   1.000
_cell.angle_alpha   90.00
_cell.angle_beta   90.00
_cell.angle_gamma   90.00
#
_symmetry.space_group_name_H-M   'P 1'
#
loop_
_entity.id
_entity.type
_entity.pdbx_description
1 polymer ?
#
loop_
_entity_poly.entity_id
_entity_poly.type
_entity_poly.pdbx_seq_one_letter_code
_entity_poly.pdbx_strand_id
1 'polypeptide(L)'
;MSDTESLIQKHSLSEFLVDLNGTITDPTTAVENHWQDVCKEIGVDPEVILETSHGRRSLDVLELLVPAYVNWDFVKRIEAAIPVNLGHLATAESVKVGKPDPTCYFLGHKGLGSDGHDRKTMLVTEERLAGIRAGKVVGFKVTGLSDESYIRTIHKGSRPSRLRKDK
;
A
#
# COMPACT_ATOMS: atom_id res chain seq x y z
N MET A 1 37.32 -3.85 -4.63
CA MET A 1 35.87 -4.00 -4.91
C MET A 1 35.18 -3.00 -3.99
N SER A 2 34.43 -2.04 -4.52
CA SER A 2 33.94 -0.89 -3.73
C SER A 2 32.84 -1.31 -2.76
N ASP A 3 32.75 -0.64 -1.61
CA ASP A 3 31.78 -0.90 -0.53
C ASP A 3 30.32 -1.02 -1.03
N THR A 4 30.02 -0.38 -2.16
CA THR A 4 28.73 -0.42 -2.84
C THR A 4 28.31 -1.82 -3.30
N GLU A 5 29.26 -2.68 -3.71
CA GLU A 5 28.91 -4.03 -4.19
C GLU A 5 28.38 -4.94 -3.07
N SER A 6 28.79 -4.71 -1.82
CA SER A 6 28.35 -5.49 -0.66
C SER A 6 26.88 -5.24 -0.28
N LEU A 7 26.31 -4.12 -0.72
CA LEU A 7 24.91 -3.74 -0.49
C LEU A 7 23.95 -4.35 -1.53
N ILE A 8 24.49 -4.90 -2.62
CA ILE A 8 23.69 -5.42 -3.73
C ILE A 8 23.31 -6.88 -3.43
N GLN A 9 22.03 -7.12 -3.17
CA GLN A 9 21.48 -8.48 -3.17
C GLN A 9 21.01 -8.86 -4.57
N LYS A 10 21.58 -9.95 -5.12
CA LYS A 10 21.18 -10.49 -6.42
C LYS A 10 20.18 -11.62 -6.22
N HIS A 11 19.06 -11.56 -6.93
CA HIS A 11 18.02 -12.59 -6.93
C HIS A 11 17.74 -12.99 -8.38
N SER A 12 17.61 -14.29 -8.63
CA SER A 12 17.08 -14.82 -9.90
C SER A 12 15.64 -15.23 -9.66
N LEU A 13 14.73 -14.67 -10.43
CA LEU A 13 13.28 -14.77 -10.25
C LEU A 13 12.65 -15.02 -11.61
N SER A 14 11.58 -15.82 -11.63
CA SER A 14 10.77 -16.03 -12.83
C SER A 14 9.66 -14.99 -12.92
N GLU A 15 9.19 -14.47 -11.79
CA GLU A 15 8.04 -13.57 -11.74
C GLU A 15 8.13 -12.61 -10.53
N PHE A 16 7.51 -11.43 -10.68
CA PHE A 16 7.66 -10.29 -9.79
C PHE A 16 6.31 -9.59 -9.59
N LEU A 17 5.92 -9.39 -8.33
CA LEU A 17 4.71 -8.68 -7.92
C LEU A 17 5.08 -7.46 -7.08
N VAL A 18 4.45 -6.33 -7.36
CA VAL A 18 4.63 -5.09 -6.61
C VAL A 18 3.29 -4.73 -5.98
N ASP A 19 3.27 -4.53 -4.68
CA ASP A 19 2.13 -3.90 -4.04
C ASP A 19 2.05 -2.45 -4.47
N LEU A 20 0.87 -2.04 -4.87
CA LEU A 20 0.51 -0.66 -5.11
C LEU A 20 -0.89 -0.53 -4.51
N ASN A 21 -1.18 0.62 -3.92
CA ASN A 21 -2.46 1.22 -4.30
C ASN A 21 -2.37 1.50 -5.81
N GLY A 22 -2.96 0.63 -6.64
CA GLY A 22 -2.81 0.62 -8.11
C GLY A 22 -2.40 -0.70 -8.78
N THR A 23 -2.27 -1.85 -8.08
CA THR A 23 -1.94 -3.14 -8.74
C THR A 23 -3.06 -4.15 -8.74
N ILE A 24 -3.95 -4.10 -7.74
CA ILE A 24 -5.02 -5.09 -7.58
C ILE A 24 -6.41 -4.44 -7.52
N THR A 25 -6.45 -3.12 -7.31
CA THR A 25 -7.65 -2.27 -7.27
C THR A 25 -7.38 -1.06 -8.15
N ASP A 26 -8.37 -0.60 -8.93
CA ASP A 26 -8.32 0.73 -9.54
C ASP A 26 -9.05 1.71 -8.62
N PRO A 27 -8.32 2.52 -7.82
CA PRO A 27 -8.94 3.46 -6.90
C PRO A 27 -9.37 4.75 -7.61
N THR A 28 -9.16 4.90 -8.92
CA THR A 28 -9.35 6.18 -9.64
C THR A 28 -10.76 6.69 -9.43
N THR A 29 -11.78 5.87 -9.68
CA THR A 29 -13.18 6.28 -9.47
C THR A 29 -13.49 6.61 -8.00
N ALA A 30 -12.90 5.88 -7.05
CA ALA A 30 -13.08 6.15 -5.62
C ALA A 30 -12.42 7.48 -5.21
N VAL A 31 -11.24 7.79 -5.73
CA VAL A 31 -10.49 9.01 -5.42
C VAL A 31 -11.11 10.22 -6.13
N GLU A 32 -11.54 10.09 -7.37
CA GLU A 32 -12.20 11.17 -8.12
C GLU A 32 -13.53 11.55 -7.49
N ASN A 33 -14.37 10.56 -7.17
CA ASN A 33 -15.64 10.80 -6.47
C ASN A 33 -15.40 11.41 -5.09
N HIS A 34 -14.34 10.99 -4.39
CA HIS A 34 -13.97 11.57 -3.11
C HIS A 34 -13.64 13.06 -3.25
N TRP A 35 -12.79 13.42 -4.22
CA TRP A 35 -12.42 14.82 -4.45
C TRP A 35 -13.61 15.67 -4.86
N GLN A 36 -14.53 15.16 -5.67
CA GLN A 36 -15.78 15.85 -6.02
C GLN A 36 -16.64 16.15 -4.77
N ASP A 37 -16.69 15.24 -3.80
CA ASP A 37 -17.41 15.45 -2.54
C ASP A 37 -16.69 16.47 -1.64
N VAL A 38 -15.38 16.39 -1.52
CA VAL A 38 -14.57 17.35 -0.75
C VAL A 38 -14.69 18.76 -1.35
N CYS A 39 -14.69 18.88 -2.67
CA CYS A 39 -14.88 20.15 -3.40
C CYS A 39 -16.14 20.92 -2.97
N LYS A 40 -17.24 20.22 -2.64
CA LYS A 40 -18.47 20.85 -2.14
C LYS A 40 -18.27 21.53 -0.79
N GLU A 41 -17.36 21.01 0.04
CA GLU A 41 -17.02 21.57 1.35
C GLU A 41 -16.02 22.73 1.21
N ILE A 42 -14.97 22.56 0.39
CA ILE A 42 -13.87 23.52 0.30
C ILE A 42 -14.07 24.63 -0.74
N GLY A 43 -15.09 24.52 -1.60
CA GLY A 43 -15.44 25.54 -2.60
C GLY A 43 -14.47 25.58 -3.80
N VAL A 44 -13.88 24.45 -4.17
CA VAL A 44 -12.97 24.31 -5.32
C VAL A 44 -13.70 23.64 -6.48
N ASP A 45 -13.44 24.09 -7.70
CA ASP A 45 -13.94 23.43 -8.90
C ASP A 45 -13.38 21.99 -8.99
N PRO A 46 -14.24 20.96 -9.10
CA PRO A 46 -13.79 19.58 -9.26
C PRO A 46 -12.78 19.39 -10.41
N GLU A 47 -12.93 20.08 -11.53
CA GLU A 47 -12.03 19.91 -12.67
C GLU A 47 -10.60 20.35 -12.31
N VAL A 48 -10.48 21.49 -11.60
CA VAL A 48 -9.20 22.05 -11.14
C VAL A 48 -8.51 21.14 -10.12
N ILE A 49 -9.25 20.58 -9.16
CA ILE A 49 -8.64 19.72 -8.15
C ILE A 49 -8.21 18.38 -8.74
N LEU A 50 -9.00 17.81 -9.66
CA LEU A 50 -8.68 16.52 -10.27
C LEU A 50 -7.41 16.64 -11.12
N GLU A 51 -7.31 17.67 -11.98
CA GLU A 51 -6.09 17.96 -12.75
C GLU A 51 -4.86 18.13 -11.86
N THR A 52 -5.03 18.78 -10.71
CA THR A 52 -3.93 19.07 -9.78
C THR A 52 -3.54 17.86 -8.91
N SER A 53 -4.49 16.98 -8.58
CA SER A 53 -4.34 15.99 -7.52
C SER A 53 -3.61 14.71 -7.91
N HIS A 54 -3.58 14.36 -9.21
CA HIS A 54 -2.96 13.12 -9.67
C HIS A 54 -1.49 13.03 -9.24
N GLY A 55 -1.17 11.97 -8.49
CA GLY A 55 0.19 11.68 -8.01
C GLY A 55 0.69 12.62 -6.90
N ARG A 56 -0.16 13.49 -6.34
CA ARG A 56 0.21 14.41 -5.25
C ARG A 56 -0.40 13.96 -3.92
N ARG A 57 0.21 14.40 -2.82
CA ARG A 57 -0.38 14.20 -1.49
C ARG A 57 -1.53 15.18 -1.31
N SER A 58 -2.59 14.77 -0.60
CA SER A 58 -3.74 15.62 -0.29
C SER A 58 -3.33 16.96 0.34
N LEU A 59 -2.32 16.95 1.21
CA LEU A 59 -1.78 18.17 1.82
C LEU A 59 -1.19 19.15 0.79
N ASP A 60 -0.44 18.65 -0.19
CA ASP A 60 0.21 19.47 -1.22
C ASP A 60 -0.83 20.07 -2.18
N VAL A 61 -1.91 19.33 -2.46
CA VAL A 61 -3.05 19.80 -3.26
C VAL A 61 -3.78 20.93 -2.52
N LEU A 62 -4.06 20.74 -1.23
CA LEU A 62 -4.70 21.77 -0.40
C LEU A 62 -3.81 23.01 -0.26
N GLU A 63 -2.50 22.85 -0.07
CA GLU A 63 -1.57 23.97 0.02
C GLU A 63 -1.52 24.79 -1.26
N LEU A 64 -1.69 24.15 -2.42
CA LEU A 64 -1.69 24.84 -3.71
C LEU A 64 -3.03 25.53 -4.01
N LEU A 65 -4.16 24.88 -3.73
CA LEU A 65 -5.47 25.32 -4.19
C LEU A 65 -6.28 26.07 -3.12
N VAL A 66 -6.19 25.63 -1.87
CA VAL A 66 -6.96 26.15 -0.74
C VAL A 66 -6.17 26.14 0.57
N PRO A 67 -5.13 26.99 0.72
CA PRO A 67 -4.26 27.00 1.91
C PRO A 67 -5.00 27.08 3.25
N ALA A 68 -6.18 27.72 3.27
CA ALA A 68 -7.03 27.85 4.46
C ALA A 68 -7.51 26.50 5.03
N TYR A 69 -7.52 25.42 4.22
CA TYR A 69 -7.90 24.07 4.62
C TYR A 69 -6.70 23.15 4.91
N VAL A 70 -5.46 23.67 4.85
CA VAL A 70 -4.25 22.89 5.18
C VAL A 70 -4.20 22.60 6.66
N ASN A 71 -4.70 21.44 7.03
CA ASN A 71 -4.72 20.94 8.40
C ASN A 71 -4.67 19.41 8.37
N TRP A 72 -3.81 18.81 9.20
CA TRP A 72 -3.71 17.36 9.32
C TRP A 72 -5.01 16.71 9.80
N ASP A 73 -5.79 17.39 10.65
CA ASP A 73 -7.07 16.84 11.10
C ASP A 73 -8.11 16.85 9.97
N PHE A 74 -8.04 17.84 9.08
CA PHE A 74 -8.85 17.90 7.87
C PHE A 74 -8.47 16.77 6.91
N VAL A 75 -7.17 16.63 6.59
CA VAL A 75 -6.65 15.56 5.70
C VAL A 75 -7.02 14.17 6.23
N LYS A 76 -6.80 13.92 7.53
CA LYS A 76 -7.18 12.63 8.13
C LYS A 76 -8.67 12.35 8.02
N ARG A 77 -9.52 13.36 8.23
CA ARG A 77 -10.98 13.21 8.15
C ARG A 77 -11.42 12.85 6.73
N ILE A 78 -10.93 13.57 5.73
CA ILE A 78 -11.33 13.32 4.33
C ILE A 78 -10.78 11.97 3.84
N GLU A 79 -9.50 11.65 4.11
CA GLU A 79 -8.91 10.38 3.67
C GLU A 79 -9.54 9.17 4.38
N ALA A 80 -9.90 9.31 5.66
CA ALA A 80 -10.63 8.26 6.38
C ALA A 80 -12.04 8.01 5.83
N ALA A 81 -12.63 8.98 5.12
CA ALA A 81 -13.94 8.84 4.50
C ALA A 81 -13.89 7.97 3.22
N ILE A 82 -12.75 7.91 2.53
CA ILE A 82 -12.58 7.10 1.31
C ILE A 82 -12.94 5.62 1.54
N PRO A 83 -12.33 4.88 2.50
CA PRO A 83 -12.68 3.48 2.71
C PRO A 83 -14.11 3.27 3.24
N VAL A 84 -14.67 4.26 3.95
CA VAL A 84 -16.03 4.17 4.52
C VAL A 84 -17.10 4.36 3.45
N ASN A 85 -16.94 5.39 2.61
CA ASN A 85 -17.97 5.81 1.66
C ASN A 85 -17.76 5.17 0.28
N LEU A 86 -16.50 4.99 -0.12
CA LEU A 86 -16.11 4.65 -1.50
C LEU A 86 -15.22 3.40 -1.54
N GLY A 87 -15.03 2.70 -0.42
CA GLY A 87 -14.28 1.45 -0.37
C GLY A 87 -14.85 0.36 -1.28
N HIS A 88 -16.16 0.40 -1.56
CA HIS A 88 -16.83 -0.48 -2.53
C HIS A 88 -16.51 -0.14 -4.00
N LEU A 89 -15.93 1.03 -4.28
CA LEU A 89 -15.43 1.43 -5.60
C LEU A 89 -13.93 1.14 -5.74
N ALA A 90 -13.20 1.02 -4.62
CA ALA A 90 -11.83 0.53 -4.59
C ALA A 90 -11.81 -1.02 -4.62
N THR A 91 -12.51 -1.62 -5.60
CA THR A 91 -12.62 -3.07 -5.72
C THR A 91 -11.41 -3.66 -6.43
N ALA A 92 -10.88 -4.71 -5.83
CA ALA A 92 -10.24 -5.80 -6.56
C ALA A 92 -11.39 -6.73 -6.90
N GLU A 93 -12.01 -6.59 -8.07
CA GLU A 93 -13.19 -7.41 -8.42
C GLU A 93 -12.92 -8.93 -8.25
N SER A 94 -11.65 -9.33 -8.20
CA SER A 94 -11.16 -10.69 -8.03
C SER A 94 -10.95 -11.17 -6.57
N VAL A 95 -10.84 -10.29 -5.56
CA VAL A 95 -10.42 -10.68 -4.18
C VAL A 95 -11.47 -10.31 -3.13
N LYS A 96 -12.13 -11.31 -2.53
CA LYS A 96 -13.22 -11.13 -1.54
C LYS A 96 -12.77 -10.86 -0.11
N VAL A 97 -11.52 -11.20 0.24
CA VAL A 97 -10.94 -11.05 1.58
C VAL A 97 -9.62 -10.30 1.46
N GLY A 98 -9.49 -9.17 2.14
CA GLY A 98 -8.28 -8.35 2.10
C GLY A 98 -7.11 -8.96 2.87
N LYS A 99 -5.89 -8.45 2.61
CA LYS A 99 -4.67 -8.78 3.37
C LYS A 99 -4.91 -8.61 4.89
N PRO A 100 -4.41 -9.48 5.77
CA PRO A 100 -3.33 -10.46 5.57
C PRO A 100 -3.76 -11.78 4.92
N ASP A 101 -5.01 -11.89 4.45
CA ASP A 101 -5.39 -12.99 3.59
C ASP A 101 -4.53 -13.00 2.31
N PRO A 102 -3.96 -14.15 1.92
CA PRO A 102 -3.04 -14.25 0.79
C PRO A 102 -3.70 -14.27 -0.59
N THR A 103 -5.03 -14.31 -0.69
CA THR A 103 -5.76 -14.56 -1.95
C THR A 103 -5.33 -13.64 -3.08
N CYS A 104 -5.04 -12.37 -2.79
CA CYS A 104 -4.61 -11.41 -3.79
C CYS A 104 -3.31 -11.82 -4.51
N TYR A 105 -2.34 -12.43 -3.81
CA TYR A 105 -1.10 -12.88 -4.42
C TYR A 105 -1.24 -14.21 -5.15
N PHE A 106 -2.14 -15.09 -4.71
CA PHE A 106 -2.46 -16.30 -5.47
C PHE A 106 -3.08 -15.97 -6.83
N LEU A 107 -4.00 -15.01 -6.85
CA LEU A 107 -4.61 -14.55 -8.10
C LEU A 107 -3.61 -13.83 -8.98
N GLY A 108 -2.77 -12.96 -8.40
CA GLY A 108 -1.67 -12.30 -9.12
C GLY A 108 -0.72 -13.31 -9.76
N HIS A 109 -0.25 -14.30 -8.98
CA HIS A 109 0.63 -15.37 -9.47
C HIS A 109 -0.02 -16.18 -10.59
N LYS A 110 -1.25 -16.69 -10.39
CA LYS A 110 -1.99 -17.42 -11.42
C LYS A 110 -2.19 -16.60 -12.70
N GLY A 111 -2.43 -15.29 -12.56
CA GLY A 111 -2.61 -14.36 -13.68
C GLY A 111 -1.36 -14.19 -14.54
N LEU A 112 -0.16 -14.46 -14.00
CA LEU A 112 1.10 -14.45 -14.74
C LEU A 112 1.29 -15.72 -15.60
N GLY A 113 0.29 -16.60 -15.66
CA GLY A 113 0.30 -17.80 -16.49
C GLY A 113 1.15 -18.93 -15.91
N SER A 114 1.58 -18.82 -14.66
CA SER A 114 2.37 -19.84 -14.01
C SER A 114 1.49 -20.97 -13.47
N ASP A 115 1.77 -22.17 -13.97
CA ASP A 115 1.10 -23.42 -13.67
C ASP A 115 1.74 -24.18 -12.49
N GLY A 116 2.61 -23.51 -11.73
CA GLY A 116 3.22 -24.04 -10.51
C GLY A 116 4.73 -23.95 -10.44
N HIS A 117 5.33 -22.86 -10.93
CA HIS A 117 6.73 -22.57 -10.65
C HIS A 117 7.01 -22.55 -9.14
N ASP A 118 8.24 -22.91 -8.74
CA ASP A 118 8.66 -22.93 -7.34
C ASP A 118 8.32 -21.58 -6.71
N ARG A 119 7.47 -21.56 -5.68
CA ARG A 119 7.01 -20.34 -5.00
C ARG A 119 8.17 -19.48 -4.49
N LYS A 120 9.39 -20.03 -4.40
CA LYS A 120 10.64 -19.33 -4.07
C LYS A 120 11.18 -18.43 -5.18
N THR A 121 10.74 -18.57 -6.43
CA THR A 121 11.14 -17.72 -7.56
C THR A 121 10.24 -16.49 -7.73
N MET A 122 9.28 -16.30 -6.82
CA MET A 122 8.39 -15.14 -6.74
C MET A 122 8.91 -14.12 -5.74
N LEU A 123 8.96 -12.86 -6.16
CA LEU A 123 9.24 -11.73 -5.27
C LEU A 123 8.07 -10.76 -5.22
N VAL A 124 7.64 -10.43 -4.00
CA VAL A 124 6.64 -9.41 -3.67
C VAL A 124 7.34 -8.19 -3.07
N THR A 125 7.03 -6.99 -3.54
CA THR A 125 7.44 -5.73 -2.89
C THR A 125 6.26 -5.12 -2.14
N GLU A 126 6.45 -4.70 -0.89
CA GLU A 126 5.35 -4.35 0.02
C GLU A 126 5.71 -3.26 1.02
N GLU A 127 4.79 -2.33 1.30
CA GLU A 127 4.97 -1.29 2.33
C GLU A 127 4.21 -1.54 3.63
N ARG A 128 3.22 -2.45 3.64
CA ARG A 128 2.37 -2.71 4.81
C ARG A 128 2.63 -4.08 5.41
N LEU A 129 2.64 -4.16 6.75
CA LEU A 129 2.75 -5.44 7.47
C LEU A 129 1.71 -6.48 7.04
N ALA A 130 0.49 -6.05 6.69
CA ALA A 130 -0.57 -6.95 6.25
C ALA A 130 -0.20 -7.67 4.95
N GLY A 131 0.32 -6.95 3.95
CA GLY A 131 0.77 -7.54 2.70
C GLY A 131 2.08 -8.32 2.85
N ILE A 132 3.02 -7.84 3.67
CA ILE A 132 4.21 -8.62 4.02
C ILE A 132 3.83 -9.99 4.61
N ARG A 133 2.84 -10.04 5.50
CA ARG A 133 2.35 -11.30 6.08
C ARG A 133 1.69 -12.18 5.03
N ALA A 134 0.80 -11.60 4.20
CA ALA A 134 0.12 -12.33 3.14
C ALA A 134 1.12 -12.94 2.12
N GLY A 135 2.13 -12.20 1.68
CA GLY A 135 3.16 -12.69 0.76
C GLY A 135 4.04 -13.79 1.37
N LYS A 136 4.35 -13.67 2.66
CA LYS A 136 5.11 -14.72 3.38
C LYS A 136 4.32 -16.00 3.59
N VAL A 137 3.02 -15.91 3.87
CA VAL A 137 2.15 -17.09 4.07
C VAL A 137 2.11 -17.97 2.82
N VAL A 138 2.15 -17.38 1.62
CA VAL A 138 2.18 -18.15 0.37
C VAL A 138 3.57 -18.71 0.01
N GLY A 139 4.61 -18.35 0.78
CA GLY A 139 5.98 -18.80 0.55
C GLY A 139 6.75 -17.98 -0.47
N PHE A 140 6.26 -16.79 -0.84
CA PHE A 140 6.96 -15.88 -1.75
C PHE A 140 8.08 -15.16 -1.00
N LYS A 141 9.11 -14.76 -1.74
CA LYS A 141 10.09 -13.80 -1.24
C LYS A 141 9.40 -12.44 -1.10
N VAL A 142 9.66 -11.72 -0.01
CA VAL A 142 9.06 -10.39 0.21
C VAL A 142 10.14 -9.37 0.54
N THR A 143 10.19 -8.28 -0.22
CA THR A 143 10.99 -7.08 0.07
C THR A 143 10.08 -6.00 0.64
N GLY A 144 10.33 -5.62 1.89
CA GLY A 144 9.60 -4.54 2.56
C GLY A 144 10.18 -3.17 2.22
N LEU A 145 9.35 -2.22 1.79
CA LEU A 145 9.69 -0.80 1.67
C LEU A 145 9.16 -0.08 2.91
N SER A 146 10.04 0.52 3.71
CA SER A 146 9.65 1.16 4.96
C SER A 146 10.65 2.22 5.39
N ASP A 147 10.17 3.26 6.05
CA ASP A 147 11.03 4.22 6.76
C ASP A 147 11.37 3.73 8.18
N GLU A 148 12.38 4.35 8.80
CA GLU A 148 12.84 3.96 10.14
C GLU A 148 11.77 4.13 11.24
N SER A 149 10.86 5.09 11.09
CA SER A 149 9.80 5.36 12.08
C SER A 149 8.77 4.24 12.09
N TYR A 150 8.42 3.72 10.91
CA TYR A 150 7.55 2.57 10.76
C TYR A 150 8.22 1.31 11.31
N ILE A 151 9.50 1.09 10.99
CA ILE A 151 10.28 -0.03 11.52
C ILE A 151 10.33 -0.01 13.06
N ARG A 152 10.52 1.16 13.68
CA ARG A 152 10.49 1.27 15.15
C ARG A 152 9.12 0.93 15.74
N THR A 153 8.04 1.31 15.07
CA THR A 153 6.66 1.05 15.51
C THR A 153 6.36 -0.46 15.53
N ILE A 154 6.73 -1.18 14.48
CA ILE A 154 6.51 -2.63 14.39
C ILE A 154 7.34 -3.40 15.44
N HIS A 155 8.55 -2.93 15.76
CA HIS A 155 9.40 -3.55 16.78
C HIS A 155 8.89 -3.29 18.20
N LYS A 156 8.33 -2.10 18.49
CA LYS A 156 7.74 -1.79 19.80
C LYS A 156 6.44 -2.56 20.07
N GLY A 157 5.64 -2.84 19.03
CA GLY A 157 4.43 -3.66 19.14
C GLY A 157 4.71 -5.16 19.31
N SER A 158 5.92 -5.61 18.98
CA SER A 158 6.37 -6.98 19.17
C SER A 158 6.94 -7.11 20.59
N ARG A 159 6.10 -7.45 21.58
CA ARG A 159 6.60 -7.71 22.94
C ARG A 159 7.74 -8.74 22.86
N PRO A 160 8.95 -8.47 23.41
CA PRO A 160 9.96 -9.50 23.52
C PRO A 160 9.40 -10.63 24.39
N SER A 161 9.28 -11.84 23.84
CA SER A 161 9.03 -13.03 24.64
C SER A 161 10.23 -13.20 25.57
N ARG A 162 10.07 -12.76 26.81
CA ARG A 162 11.08 -12.88 27.87
C ARG A 162 11.30 -14.37 28.12
N LEU A 163 12.37 -14.92 27.54
CA LEU A 163 12.92 -16.21 27.94
C LEU A 163 13.32 -16.09 29.42
N ARG A 164 12.52 -16.69 30.31
CA ARG A 164 13.00 -17.05 31.65
C ARG A 164 14.09 -18.11 31.43
N LYS A 165 15.32 -17.78 31.82
CA LYS A 165 16.31 -18.81 32.15
C LYS A 165 15.99 -19.22 33.57
N ASP A 166 15.31 -20.34 33.71
CA ASP A 166 15.21 -21.02 34.99
C ASP A 166 16.62 -21.50 35.39
N LYS A 167 17.01 -21.23 36.63
CA LYS A 167 18.18 -21.78 37.31
C LYS A 167 17.78 -23.03 38.05
#